data_AF-A0A2E6W8M2-F1
#
_entry.id   AF-A0A2E6W8M2-F1
#
_cell.length_a   1.000
_cell.length_b   1.000
_cell.length_c   1.000
_cell.angle_alpha   90.00
_cell.angle_beta   90.00
_cell.angle_gamma   90.00
#
_symmetry.space_group_name_H-M   'P 1'
#
loop_
_entity.id
_entity.type
_entity.pdbx_description
1 polymer ?
#
loop_
_entity_poly.entity_id
_entity_poly.type
_entity_poly.pdbx_seq_one_letter_code
_entity_poly.pdbx_strand_id
1 'polypeptide(L)'
;MKIKHNKKRNTAFVYEALVREGTSAILQGDEKRRNTVISLIKKHFANDSILKKDLECYRSLYEANSLSEANCAKIIKESRLQKRLIDPEGLFIKQSDLIHDVNKELSPQIFNNFVPNYKSLASIYQMFSNDTSPKDSVLLENSVLSHMQSREQSSEIAEVDDIVVNSFVQKFNTKYDEQLLDEQKTVLNLYIKSFVDNSVEFKMYLNEEIKRLKDEVNKAKHNNLIKSDSDMLSKTEKIIEKLDSFKNTQIDEHVLSTVLKVQSLVKETVENGNSN
;
A
#
# COMPACT_ATOMS: atom_id res chain seq x y z
N MET A 1 -26.71 4.56 -7.25
CA MET A 1 -27.15 5.60 -6.30
C MET A 1 -25.93 6.14 -5.57
N LYS A 2 -25.47 7.38 -5.82
CA LYS A 2 -24.28 7.93 -5.16
C LYS A 2 -24.66 8.49 -3.79
N ILE A 3 -24.81 7.62 -2.80
CA ILE A 3 -24.96 8.05 -1.40
C ILE A 3 -23.62 8.70 -1.00
N LYS A 4 -23.63 10.01 -0.74
CA LYS A 4 -22.48 10.74 -0.23
C LYS A 4 -22.13 10.16 1.14
N HIS A 5 -20.93 9.59 1.29
CA HIS A 5 -20.41 9.14 2.57
C HIS A 5 -19.17 9.97 2.92
N ASN A 6 -18.98 10.24 4.21
CA ASN A 6 -17.78 10.90 4.68
C ASN A 6 -16.69 9.86 4.93
N LYS A 7 -15.72 9.75 4.01
CA LYS A 7 -14.60 8.80 4.13
C LYS A 7 -13.85 8.89 5.47
N LYS A 8 -13.77 10.07 6.09
CA LYS A 8 -13.10 10.26 7.39
C LYS A 8 -13.87 9.60 8.55
N ARG A 9 -15.17 9.34 8.38
CA ARG A 9 -16.02 8.65 9.36
C ARG A 9 -16.04 7.14 9.17
N ASN A 10 -15.33 6.63 8.17
CA ASN A 10 -15.11 5.21 7.99
C ASN A 10 -13.83 4.81 8.73
N THR A 11 -13.98 4.14 9.88
CA THR A 11 -12.87 3.73 10.75
C THR A 11 -11.83 2.88 10.01
N ALA A 12 -12.27 1.95 9.15
CA ALA A 12 -11.37 1.12 8.35
C ALA A 12 -10.61 1.92 7.30
N PHE A 13 -11.28 2.86 6.62
CA PHE A 13 -10.60 3.74 5.67
C PHE A 13 -9.48 4.55 6.33
N VAL A 14 -9.75 5.16 7.49
CA VAL A 14 -8.74 5.97 8.21
C VAL A 14 -7.59 5.10 8.69
N TYR A 15 -7.88 3.89 9.17
CA TYR A 15 -6.85 2.92 9.55
C TYR A 15 -5.95 2.55 8.35
N GLU A 16 -6.53 2.17 7.22
CA GLU A 16 -5.78 1.82 6.00
C GLU A 16 -4.96 3.01 5.47
N ALA A 17 -5.51 4.23 5.52
CA ALA A 17 -4.78 5.44 5.14
C ALA A 17 -3.56 5.70 6.04
N LEU A 18 -3.67 5.45 7.35
CA LEU A 18 -2.57 5.55 8.31
C LEU A 18 -1.51 4.47 8.10
N VAL A 19 -1.92 3.22 7.88
CA VAL A 19 -0.99 2.12 7.57
C VAL A 19 -0.16 2.47 6.33
N ARG A 20 -0.80 2.95 5.27
CA ARG A 20 -0.11 3.38 4.03
C ARG A 20 0.81 4.57 4.25
N GLU A 21 0.41 5.54 5.06
CA GLU A 21 1.27 6.67 5.43
C GLU A 21 2.52 6.18 6.18
N GLY A 22 2.34 5.24 7.12
CA GLY A 22 3.44 4.60 7.85
C GLY A 22 4.39 3.84 6.92
N THR A 23 3.86 3.05 5.99
CA THR A 23 4.65 2.35 4.97
C THR A 23 5.42 3.35 4.10
N SER A 24 4.77 4.41 3.63
CA SER A 24 5.45 5.47 2.86
C SER A 24 6.56 6.16 3.65
N ALA A 25 6.37 6.38 4.96
CA ALA A 25 7.40 6.96 5.81
C ALA A 25 8.60 6.02 5.98
N ILE A 26 8.38 4.70 6.12
CA ILE A 26 9.45 3.70 6.17
C ILE A 26 10.25 3.70 4.87
N LEU A 27 9.58 3.69 3.71
CA LEU A 27 10.23 3.69 2.40
C LEU A 27 11.09 4.94 2.17
N GLN A 28 10.73 6.06 2.82
CA GLN A 28 11.43 7.35 2.71
C GLN A 28 12.47 7.57 3.82
N GLY A 29 12.67 6.59 4.72
CA GLY A 29 13.56 6.76 5.88
C GLY A 29 13.09 7.83 6.88
N ASP A 30 11.83 8.23 6.84
CA ASP A 30 11.25 9.25 7.71
C ASP A 30 10.80 8.63 9.04
N GLU A 31 11.79 8.43 9.90
CA GLU A 31 11.64 7.81 11.22
C GLU A 31 10.66 8.60 12.11
N LYS A 32 10.63 9.94 12.01
CA LYS A 32 9.74 10.79 12.81
C LYS A 32 8.29 10.53 12.43
N ARG A 33 7.96 10.65 11.14
CA ARG A 33 6.59 10.45 10.65
C ARG A 33 6.11 9.02 10.88
N ARG A 34 6.99 8.03 10.68
CA ARG A 34 6.70 6.63 11.02
C ARG A 34 6.33 6.49 12.49
N ASN A 35 7.14 7.03 13.39
CA ASN A 35 6.89 6.93 14.83
C ASN A 35 5.58 7.61 15.24
N THR A 36 5.27 8.77 14.63
CA THR A 36 3.98 9.44 14.83
C THR A 36 2.81 8.56 14.40
N VAL A 37 2.84 7.98 13.19
CA VAL A 37 1.80 7.06 12.71
C VAL A 37 1.62 5.87 13.66
N ILE A 38 2.71 5.24 14.10
CA ILE A 38 2.68 4.12 15.06
C ILE A 38 2.02 4.56 16.37
N SER A 39 2.36 5.75 16.87
CA SER A 39 1.80 6.27 18.12
C SER A 39 0.29 6.51 18.02
N LEU A 40 -0.18 7.05 16.88
CA LEU A 40 -1.61 7.26 16.63
C LEU A 40 -2.37 5.94 16.55
N ILE A 41 -1.81 4.94 15.84
CA ILE A 41 -2.42 3.61 15.75
C ILE A 41 -2.52 2.98 17.15
N LYS A 42 -1.44 3.01 17.94
CA LYS A 42 -1.43 2.47 19.31
C LYS A 42 -2.42 3.18 20.23
N LYS A 43 -2.54 4.50 20.12
CA LYS A 43 -3.45 5.32 20.93
C LYS A 43 -4.92 5.02 20.62
N HIS A 44 -5.28 5.00 19.34
CA HIS A 44 -6.69 4.93 18.91
C HIS A 44 -7.21 3.51 18.68
N PHE A 45 -6.34 2.57 18.31
CA PHE A 45 -6.69 1.19 17.96
C PHE A 45 -6.12 0.15 18.95
N ALA A 46 -5.98 0.52 20.23
CA ALA A 46 -5.69 -0.43 21.31
C ALA A 46 -6.76 -1.54 21.38
N ASN A 47 -6.40 -2.72 21.89
CA ASN A 47 -7.20 -3.95 21.80
C ASN A 47 -8.65 -3.82 22.35
N ASP A 48 -8.86 -2.98 23.36
CA ASP A 48 -10.15 -2.76 24.01
C ASP A 48 -10.89 -1.50 23.50
N SER A 49 -10.28 -0.76 22.58
CA SER A 49 -10.82 0.51 22.10
C SER A 49 -12.07 0.33 21.25
N ILE A 50 -12.96 1.32 21.30
CA ILE A 50 -14.19 1.36 20.48
C ILE A 50 -13.85 1.32 18.98
N LEU A 51 -12.80 2.04 18.56
CA LEU A 51 -12.37 2.07 17.16
C LEU A 51 -11.78 0.73 16.71
N LYS A 52 -11.13 -0.01 17.61
CA LYS A 52 -10.62 -1.35 17.31
C LYS A 52 -11.75 -2.35 17.10
N LYS A 53 -12.75 -2.35 17.99
CA LYS A 53 -13.96 -3.17 17.84
C LYS A 53 -14.73 -2.84 16.57
N ASP A 54 -14.83 -1.54 16.25
CA ASP A 54 -15.43 -1.09 15.00
C ASP A 54 -14.65 -1.59 13.78
N LEU A 55 -13.32 -1.42 13.79
CA LEU A 55 -12.42 -1.89 12.72
C LEU A 55 -12.55 -3.39 12.47
N GLU A 56 -12.70 -4.21 13.52
CA GLU A 56 -12.88 -5.66 13.41
C GLU A 56 -14.16 -6.03 12.64
N CYS A 57 -15.25 -5.27 12.83
CA CYS A 57 -16.48 -5.45 12.05
C CYS A 57 -16.23 -5.22 10.55
N TYR A 58 -15.39 -4.26 10.16
CA TYR A 58 -15.01 -4.08 8.76
C TYR A 58 -14.09 -5.20 8.27
N ARG A 59 -13.04 -5.52 9.02
CA ARG A 59 -12.01 -6.51 8.64
C ARG A 59 -12.59 -7.87 8.33
N SER A 60 -13.54 -8.32 9.16
CA SER A 60 -14.27 -9.58 8.94
C SER A 60 -14.94 -9.67 7.56
N LEU A 61 -15.18 -8.54 6.88
CA LEU A 61 -15.88 -8.46 5.59
C LEU A 61 -14.97 -8.19 4.40
N TYR A 62 -13.81 -7.53 4.59
CA TYR A 62 -12.90 -7.25 3.47
C TYR A 62 -11.61 -8.08 3.48
N GLU A 63 -11.26 -8.74 4.59
CA GLU A 63 -10.13 -9.67 4.69
C GLU A 63 -10.54 -11.13 4.46
N ALA A 64 -11.84 -11.41 4.37
CA ALA A 64 -12.37 -12.76 4.19
C ALA A 64 -12.23 -13.23 2.74
N ASN A 65 -11.26 -14.11 2.48
CA ASN A 65 -11.04 -14.71 1.17
C ASN A 65 -11.48 -16.19 1.15
N SER A 66 -12.20 -16.58 0.09
CA SER A 66 -12.53 -17.98 -0.25
C SER A 66 -13.48 -18.72 0.71
N LEU A 67 -14.50 -18.04 1.24
CA LEU A 67 -15.54 -18.67 2.05
C LEU A 67 -16.77 -19.07 1.20
N SER A 68 -17.49 -20.10 1.66
CA SER A 68 -18.78 -20.46 1.04
C SER A 68 -19.80 -19.35 1.25
N GLU A 69 -20.77 -19.23 0.34
CA GLU A 69 -21.88 -18.26 0.46
C GLU A 69 -22.53 -18.26 1.85
N ALA A 70 -22.82 -19.46 2.36
CA ALA A 70 -23.43 -19.65 3.66
C ALA A 70 -22.56 -19.10 4.80
N ASN A 71 -21.23 -19.20 4.70
CA ASN A 71 -20.31 -18.66 5.69
C ASN A 71 -20.18 -17.13 5.56
N CYS A 72 -20.10 -16.59 4.33
CA CYS A 72 -20.10 -15.14 4.10
C CYS A 72 -21.36 -14.48 4.67
N ALA A 73 -22.54 -15.03 4.39
CA ALA A 73 -23.81 -14.52 4.90
C ALA A 73 -23.87 -14.54 6.44
N LYS A 74 -23.38 -15.62 7.07
CA LYS A 74 -23.26 -15.70 8.54
C LYS A 74 -22.33 -14.63 9.09
N ILE A 75 -21.17 -14.43 8.49
CA ILE A 75 -20.21 -13.40 8.93
C ILE A 75 -20.82 -12.01 8.78
N ILE A 76 -21.44 -11.68 7.63
CA ILE A 76 -22.11 -10.40 7.44
C ILE A 76 -23.15 -10.15 8.54
N LYS A 77 -23.99 -11.16 8.83
CA LYS A 77 -24.98 -11.06 9.90
C LYS A 77 -24.34 -10.78 11.26
N GLU A 78 -23.33 -11.55 11.65
CA GLU A 78 -22.64 -11.37 12.94
C GLU A 78 -21.93 -10.02 13.03
N SER A 79 -21.24 -9.58 11.97
CA SER A 79 -20.57 -8.28 11.92
C SER A 79 -21.55 -7.12 12.04
N ARG A 80 -22.74 -7.22 11.44
CA ARG A 80 -23.82 -6.23 11.61
C ARG A 80 -24.35 -6.20 13.04
N LEU A 81 -24.53 -7.36 13.67
CA LEU A 81 -24.99 -7.45 15.06
C LEU A 81 -23.96 -6.82 16.00
N GLN A 82 -22.68 -7.16 15.87
CA GLN A 82 -21.60 -6.58 16.65
C GLN A 82 -21.51 -5.06 16.44
N LYS A 83 -21.61 -4.60 15.18
CA LYS A 83 -21.61 -3.17 14.86
C LYS A 83 -22.76 -2.42 15.52
N ARG A 84 -23.96 -3.02 15.62
CA ARG A 84 -25.12 -2.42 16.30
C ARG A 84 -24.97 -2.35 17.82
N LEU A 85 -24.12 -3.19 18.41
CA LEU A 85 -23.80 -3.16 19.85
C LEU A 85 -22.76 -2.09 20.19
N ILE A 86 -22.10 -1.48 19.21
CA ILE A 86 -21.19 -0.36 19.41
C ILE A 86 -22.00 0.90 19.67
N ASP A 87 -21.71 1.59 20.78
CA ASP A 87 -22.29 2.89 21.11
C ASP A 87 -22.02 3.92 19.99
N PRO A 88 -23.06 4.40 19.28
CA PRO A 88 -22.90 5.33 18.17
C PRO A 88 -22.30 6.67 18.58
N GLU A 89 -22.65 7.19 19.76
CA GLU A 89 -22.18 8.49 20.23
C GLU A 89 -20.70 8.41 20.65
N GLY A 90 -20.36 7.41 21.46
CA GLY A 90 -18.97 7.12 21.82
C GLY A 90 -18.08 6.85 20.60
N LEU A 91 -18.57 6.12 19.60
CA LEU A 91 -17.84 5.92 18.35
C LEU A 91 -17.62 7.24 17.61
N PHE A 92 -18.64 8.09 17.47
CA PHE A 92 -18.52 9.38 16.79
C PHE A 92 -17.48 10.29 17.48
N ILE A 93 -17.47 10.31 18.82
CA ILE A 93 -16.47 11.05 19.60
C ILE A 93 -15.07 10.50 19.30
N LYS A 94 -14.86 9.19 19.41
CA LYS A 94 -13.54 8.59 19.15
C LYS A 94 -13.06 8.76 17.71
N GLN A 95 -13.95 8.70 16.73
CA GLN A 95 -13.61 9.04 15.35
C GLN A 95 -13.22 10.51 15.21
N SER A 96 -13.89 11.43 15.91
CA SER A 96 -13.55 12.85 15.89
C SER A 96 -12.18 13.10 16.53
N ASP A 97 -11.89 12.45 17.65
CA ASP A 97 -10.58 12.50 18.32
C ASP A 97 -9.47 12.01 17.38
N LEU A 98 -9.66 10.85 16.72
CA LEU A 98 -8.72 10.32 15.74
C LEU A 98 -8.48 11.30 14.59
N ILE A 99 -9.56 11.86 14.01
CA ILE A 99 -9.44 12.83 12.91
C ILE A 99 -8.68 14.08 13.38
N HIS A 100 -8.96 14.57 14.59
CA HIS A 100 -8.29 15.73 15.16
C HIS A 100 -6.78 15.47 15.30
N ASP A 101 -6.40 14.36 15.92
CA ASP A 101 -5.00 14.00 16.13
C ASP A 101 -4.26 13.79 14.80
N VAL A 102 -4.87 13.13 13.82
CA VAL A 102 -4.29 12.98 12.47
C VAL A 102 -4.05 14.33 11.80
N ASN A 103 -5.00 15.26 11.90
CA ASN A 103 -4.83 16.60 11.32
C ASN A 103 -3.72 17.40 12.02
N LYS A 104 -3.57 17.22 13.34
CA LYS A 104 -2.66 17.99 14.19
C LYS A 104 -1.23 17.47 14.16
N GLU A 105 -1.06 16.15 14.23
CA GLU A 105 0.25 15.50 14.40
C GLU A 105 0.86 15.05 13.07
N LEU A 106 0.04 14.91 12.02
CA LEU A 106 0.48 14.56 10.68
C LEU A 106 0.03 15.62 9.67
N SER A 107 -0.99 15.31 8.86
CA SER A 107 -1.53 16.23 7.86
C SER A 107 -2.94 15.83 7.46
N PRO A 108 -3.85 16.80 7.20
CA PRO A 108 -5.15 16.52 6.61
C PRO A 108 -5.08 15.82 5.24
N GLN A 109 -3.94 15.85 4.57
CA GLN A 109 -3.74 15.20 3.27
C GLN A 109 -3.75 13.67 3.35
N ILE A 110 -3.54 13.07 4.53
CA ILE A 110 -3.58 11.61 4.72
C ILE A 110 -4.92 11.03 4.27
N PHE A 111 -6.02 11.76 4.49
CA PHE A 111 -7.34 11.31 4.05
C PHE A 111 -7.49 11.26 2.53
N ASN A 112 -6.54 11.81 1.77
CA ASN A 112 -6.48 11.77 0.31
C ASN A 112 -5.54 10.68 -0.22
N ASN A 113 -4.85 9.95 0.67
CA ASN A 113 -4.05 8.80 0.28
C ASN A 113 -4.93 7.78 -0.46
N PHE A 114 -4.36 7.17 -1.50
CA PHE A 114 -5.04 6.16 -2.27
C PHE A 114 -5.22 4.88 -1.43
N VAL A 115 -6.46 4.42 -1.35
CA VAL A 115 -6.84 3.17 -0.67
C VAL A 115 -7.50 2.27 -1.73
N PRO A 116 -6.82 1.20 -2.20
CA PRO A 116 -7.27 0.38 -3.33
C PRO A 116 -8.70 -0.18 -3.16
N ASN A 117 -9.02 -0.65 -1.96
CA ASN A 117 -10.33 -1.21 -1.62
C ASN A 117 -11.34 -0.15 -1.12
N TYR A 118 -11.14 1.15 -1.41
CA TYR A 118 -12.00 2.22 -0.93
C TYR A 118 -13.48 2.02 -1.27
N LYS A 119 -13.80 1.54 -2.49
CA LYS A 119 -15.19 1.25 -2.88
C LYS A 119 -15.81 0.18 -1.98
N SER A 120 -15.09 -0.91 -1.70
CA SER A 120 -15.54 -1.97 -0.81
C SER A 120 -15.73 -1.45 0.62
N LEU A 121 -14.79 -0.66 1.14
CA LEU A 121 -14.91 -0.03 2.45
C LEU A 121 -16.11 0.92 2.52
N ALA A 122 -16.39 1.67 1.46
CA ALA A 122 -17.54 2.56 1.37
C ALA A 122 -18.86 1.77 1.34
N SER A 123 -18.93 0.66 0.60
CA SER A 123 -20.10 -0.23 0.58
C SER A 123 -20.35 -0.84 1.96
N ILE A 124 -19.30 -1.31 2.65
CA ILE A 124 -19.41 -1.83 4.02
C ILE A 124 -19.90 -0.74 4.99
N TYR A 125 -19.34 0.48 4.89
CA TYR A 125 -19.77 1.62 5.70
C TYR A 125 -21.25 1.94 5.52
N GLN A 126 -21.72 1.95 4.27
CA GLN A 126 -23.13 2.18 3.96
C GLN A 126 -24.01 1.03 4.46
N MET A 127 -23.56 -0.21 4.33
CA MET A 127 -24.27 -1.39 4.85
C MET A 127 -24.47 -1.32 6.37
N PHE A 128 -23.51 -0.76 7.10
CA PHE A 128 -23.60 -0.54 8.54
C PHE A 128 -24.44 0.70 8.93
N SER A 129 -24.85 1.53 7.98
CA SER A 129 -25.65 2.72 8.27
C SER A 129 -27.09 2.38 8.62
N ASN A 130 -27.64 3.07 9.62
CA ASN A 130 -29.06 2.98 9.98
C ASN A 130 -29.96 3.77 9.01
N ASP A 131 -29.40 4.65 8.18
CA ASP A 131 -30.14 5.52 7.26
C ASP A 131 -30.42 4.86 5.89
N THR A 132 -30.03 3.60 5.73
CA THR A 132 -30.20 2.86 4.48
C THR A 132 -31.53 2.13 4.45
N SER A 133 -32.27 2.26 3.34
CA SER A 133 -33.55 1.58 3.18
C SER A 133 -33.38 0.05 3.22
N PRO A 134 -34.39 -0.73 3.62
CA PRO A 134 -34.29 -2.19 3.64
C PRO A 134 -33.85 -2.78 2.29
N LYS A 135 -34.34 -2.21 1.18
CA LYS A 135 -33.95 -2.61 -0.18
C LYS A 135 -32.47 -2.35 -0.45
N ASP A 136 -32.01 -1.13 -0.17
CA ASP A 136 -30.60 -0.77 -0.41
C ASP A 136 -29.65 -1.54 0.51
N SER A 137 -30.09 -1.87 1.73
CA SER A 137 -29.35 -2.71 2.66
C SER A 137 -29.11 -4.10 2.09
N VAL A 138 -30.13 -4.72 1.49
CA VAL A 138 -29.99 -6.03 0.83
C VAL A 138 -29.08 -5.94 -0.40
N LEU A 139 -29.17 -4.87 -1.20
CA LEU A 139 -28.29 -4.66 -2.35
C LEU A 139 -26.82 -4.49 -1.95
N LEU A 140 -26.56 -3.73 -0.88
CA LEU A 140 -25.21 -3.54 -0.33
C LEU A 140 -24.66 -4.84 0.26
N GLU A 141 -25.50 -5.60 0.97
CA GLU A 141 -25.14 -6.91 1.51
C GLU A 141 -24.75 -7.90 0.41
N ASN A 142 -25.53 -7.97 -0.68
CA ASN A 142 -25.18 -8.79 -1.84
C ASN A 142 -23.86 -8.33 -2.48
N SER A 143 -23.62 -7.02 -2.57
CA SER A 143 -22.35 -6.49 -3.08
C SER A 143 -21.15 -6.88 -2.21
N VAL A 144 -21.29 -6.81 -0.89
CA VAL A 144 -20.25 -7.24 0.06
C VAL A 144 -20.04 -8.76 -0.03
N LEU A 145 -21.12 -9.53 -0.09
CA LEU A 145 -21.07 -10.99 -0.23
C LEU A 145 -20.33 -11.41 -1.51
N SER A 146 -20.62 -10.76 -2.65
CA SER A 146 -19.89 -11.03 -3.90
C SER A 146 -18.39 -10.74 -3.78
N HIS A 147 -18.01 -9.67 -3.07
CA HIS A 147 -16.60 -9.35 -2.81
C HIS A 147 -15.91 -10.37 -1.89
N MET A 148 -16.60 -10.90 -0.88
CA MET A 148 -16.05 -11.95 0.00
C MET A 148 -15.92 -13.30 -0.71
N GLN A 149 -16.77 -13.56 -1.70
CA GLN A 149 -16.77 -14.79 -2.48
C GLN A 149 -15.77 -14.80 -3.63
N SER A 150 -15.45 -13.63 -4.20
CA SER A 150 -14.46 -13.56 -5.26
C SER A 150 -13.13 -14.08 -4.71
N ARG A 151 -12.74 -15.28 -5.16
CA ARG A 151 -11.33 -15.72 -5.08
C ARG A 151 -10.53 -14.58 -5.68
N GLU A 152 -9.44 -14.19 -5.04
CA GLU A 152 -8.40 -13.39 -5.70
C GLU A 152 -7.92 -14.18 -6.94
N GLN A 153 -8.64 -14.09 -8.06
CA GLN A 153 -7.97 -13.68 -9.26
C GLN A 153 -7.46 -12.30 -8.90
N SER A 154 -6.13 -12.18 -8.79
CA SER A 154 -5.43 -10.90 -8.89
C SER A 154 -6.29 -10.01 -9.76
N SER A 155 -7.00 -9.08 -9.13
CA SER A 155 -8.01 -8.30 -9.82
C SER A 155 -7.34 -7.80 -11.09
N GLU A 156 -7.89 -8.10 -12.26
CA GLU A 156 -7.87 -7.11 -13.33
C GLU A 156 -8.36 -5.84 -12.62
N ILE A 157 -7.39 -5.01 -12.25
CA ILE A 157 -7.61 -3.82 -11.45
C ILE A 157 -8.53 -3.01 -12.34
N ALA A 158 -9.81 -2.94 -11.93
CA ALA A 158 -10.84 -2.25 -12.68
C ALA A 158 -10.26 -0.95 -13.21
N GLU A 159 -10.10 -0.88 -14.54
CA GLU A 159 -9.34 0.12 -15.29
C GLU A 159 -9.10 1.37 -14.45
N VAL A 160 -7.90 1.45 -13.83
CA VAL A 160 -7.53 2.69 -13.15
C VAL A 160 -7.47 3.73 -14.26
N ASP A 161 -8.38 4.70 -14.20
CA ASP A 161 -8.47 5.79 -15.16
C ASP A 161 -7.06 6.36 -15.39
N ASP A 162 -6.60 6.35 -16.65
CA ASP A 162 -5.29 6.85 -17.06
C ASP A 162 -5.05 8.27 -16.53
N ILE A 163 -6.10 9.07 -16.35
CA ILE A 163 -6.02 10.41 -15.78
C ILE A 163 -5.56 10.37 -14.31
N VAL A 164 -6.03 9.39 -13.52
CA VAL A 164 -5.63 9.20 -12.12
C VAL A 164 -4.19 8.73 -12.04
N VAL A 165 -3.80 7.78 -12.90
CA VAL A 165 -2.42 7.29 -12.99
C VAL A 165 -1.48 8.39 -13.43
N ASN A 166 -1.81 9.13 -14.50
CA ASN A 166 -1.01 10.23 -15.00
C ASN A 166 -0.92 11.37 -13.99
N SER A 167 -2.00 11.68 -13.27
CA SER A 167 -1.95 12.66 -12.18
C SER A 167 -1.04 12.20 -11.04
N PHE A 168 -1.05 10.91 -10.71
CA PHE A 168 -0.16 10.34 -9.70
C PHE A 168 1.30 10.38 -10.15
N VAL A 169 1.60 9.93 -11.37
CA VAL A 169 2.94 9.97 -11.98
C VAL A 169 3.46 11.40 -12.03
N GLN A 170 2.65 12.36 -12.45
CA GLN A 170 3.03 13.77 -12.50
C GLN A 170 3.33 14.32 -11.10
N LYS A 171 2.44 14.09 -10.12
CA LYS A 171 2.65 14.53 -8.73
C LYS A 171 3.85 13.84 -8.08
N PHE A 172 4.07 12.57 -8.40
CA PHE A 172 5.21 11.79 -7.95
C PHE A 172 6.51 12.39 -8.49
N ASN A 173 6.61 12.56 -9.82
CA ASN A 173 7.77 13.15 -10.46
C ASN A 173 8.06 14.56 -9.93
N THR A 174 7.06 15.42 -9.78
CA THR A 174 7.25 16.76 -9.20
C THR A 174 7.71 16.73 -7.75
N LYS A 175 7.23 15.77 -6.94
CA LYS A 175 7.57 15.70 -5.51
C LYS A 175 8.96 15.12 -5.26
N TYR A 176 9.41 14.19 -6.09
CA TYR A 176 10.65 13.43 -5.87
C TYR A 176 11.73 13.73 -6.92
N ASP A 177 11.59 14.82 -7.69
CA ASP A 177 12.43 15.12 -8.84
C ASP A 177 13.93 15.19 -8.49
N GLU A 178 14.25 15.80 -7.36
CA GLU A 178 15.64 15.99 -6.90
C GLU A 178 16.16 14.84 -6.02
N GLN A 179 15.28 13.92 -5.60
CA GLN A 179 15.61 12.89 -4.60
C GLN A 179 15.83 11.50 -5.19
N LEU A 180 15.27 11.22 -6.37
CA LEU A 180 15.34 9.93 -7.02
C LEU A 180 16.16 10.00 -8.30
N LEU A 181 16.89 8.93 -8.58
CA LEU A 181 17.57 8.74 -9.85
C LEU A 181 16.55 8.59 -10.97
N ASP A 182 16.90 8.99 -12.19
CA ASP A 182 15.98 8.86 -13.33
C ASP A 182 15.57 7.40 -13.58
N GLU A 183 16.49 6.46 -13.33
CA GLU A 183 16.25 5.02 -13.40
C GLU A 183 15.26 4.57 -12.32
N GLN A 184 15.32 5.13 -11.11
CA GLN A 184 14.39 4.86 -10.01
C GLN A 184 13.00 5.43 -10.33
N LYS A 185 12.93 6.64 -10.89
CA LYS A 185 11.66 7.24 -11.36
C LYS A 185 11.03 6.36 -12.45
N THR A 186 11.85 5.85 -13.36
CA THR A 186 11.39 4.98 -14.46
C THR A 186 10.81 3.68 -13.93
N VAL A 187 11.53 2.98 -13.04
CA VAL A 187 11.05 1.77 -12.37
C VAL A 187 9.70 2.01 -11.68
N LEU A 188 9.59 3.08 -10.89
CA LEU A 188 8.38 3.38 -10.13
C LEU A 188 7.21 3.78 -11.03
N ASN A 189 7.46 4.58 -12.06
CA ASN A 189 6.42 4.97 -13.02
C ASN A 189 5.88 3.78 -13.79
N LEU A 190 6.74 2.87 -14.23
CA LEU A 190 6.32 1.64 -14.89
C LEU A 190 5.59 0.71 -13.93
N TYR A 191 6.02 0.62 -12.66
CA TYR A 191 5.29 -0.13 -11.64
C TYR A 191 3.89 0.42 -11.42
N ILE A 192 3.72 1.74 -11.36
CA ILE A 192 2.41 2.38 -11.19
C ILE A 192 1.53 2.14 -12.43
N LYS A 193 2.10 2.25 -13.64
CA LYS A 193 1.39 1.95 -14.89
C LYS A 193 1.02 0.47 -15.03
N SER A 194 1.82 -0.43 -14.44
CA SER A 194 1.61 -1.88 -14.47
C SER A 194 0.26 -2.30 -13.89
N PHE A 195 -0.34 -1.44 -13.06
CA PHE A 195 -1.68 -1.64 -12.51
C PHE A 195 -2.80 -1.42 -13.54
N VAL A 196 -2.51 -0.94 -14.75
CA VAL A 196 -3.50 -0.64 -15.81
C VAL A 196 -3.32 -1.52 -17.05
N ASP A 197 -2.08 -1.84 -17.42
CA ASP A 197 -1.74 -2.39 -18.75
C ASP A 197 -1.30 -3.87 -18.74
N ASN A 198 -1.75 -4.66 -17.76
CA ASN A 198 -1.32 -6.05 -17.56
C ASN A 198 0.19 -6.22 -17.29
N SER A 199 0.92 -5.17 -16.89
CA SER A 199 2.30 -5.21 -16.40
C SER A 199 3.38 -5.65 -17.39
N VAL A 200 3.06 -5.74 -18.69
CA VAL A 200 4.00 -6.27 -19.70
C VAL A 200 5.22 -5.38 -19.87
N GLU A 201 5.01 -4.06 -20.05
CA GLU A 201 6.09 -3.08 -20.21
C GLU A 201 6.99 -3.06 -18.97
N PHE A 202 6.37 -3.05 -17.77
CA PHE A 202 7.10 -3.09 -16.51
C PHE A 202 7.94 -4.36 -16.34
N LYS A 203 7.40 -5.54 -16.67
CA LYS A 203 8.13 -6.81 -16.62
C LYS A 203 9.30 -6.84 -17.58
N MET A 204 9.14 -6.31 -18.79
CA MET A 204 10.24 -6.23 -19.78
C MET A 204 11.35 -5.33 -19.27
N TYR A 205 11.00 -4.11 -18.85
CA TYR A 205 11.96 -3.16 -18.32
C TYR A 205 12.69 -3.70 -17.08
N LEU A 206 11.98 -4.31 -16.14
CA LEU A 206 12.59 -4.82 -14.91
C LEU A 206 13.60 -5.95 -15.20
N ASN A 207 13.32 -6.81 -16.18
CA ASN A 207 14.27 -7.86 -16.57
C ASN A 207 15.54 -7.29 -17.22
N GLU A 208 15.37 -6.29 -18.08
CA GLU A 208 16.50 -5.58 -18.69
C GLU A 208 17.32 -4.83 -17.62
N GLU A 209 16.64 -4.19 -16.68
CA GLU A 209 17.25 -3.42 -15.61
C GLU A 209 17.99 -4.32 -14.62
N ILE A 210 17.40 -5.45 -14.20
CA ILE A 210 18.08 -6.44 -13.36
C ILE A 210 19.35 -6.95 -14.05
N LYS A 211 19.29 -7.19 -15.36
CA LYS A 211 20.47 -7.60 -16.14
C LYS A 211 21.52 -6.50 -16.15
N ARG A 212 21.15 -5.25 -16.45
CA ARG A 212 22.06 -4.10 -16.44
C ARG A 212 22.73 -3.91 -15.09
N LEU A 213 21.94 -3.93 -14.01
CA LEU A 213 22.45 -3.81 -12.64
C LEU A 213 23.43 -4.95 -12.31
N LYS A 214 23.12 -6.18 -12.73
CA LYS A 214 24.04 -7.30 -12.53
C LYS A 214 25.35 -7.10 -13.27
N ASP A 215 25.32 -6.60 -14.49
CA ASP A 215 26.51 -6.33 -15.29
C ASP A 215 27.35 -5.21 -14.64
N GLU A 216 26.73 -4.12 -14.16
CA GLU A 216 27.42 -3.03 -13.46
C GLU A 216 28.00 -3.45 -12.11
N VAL A 217 27.26 -4.22 -11.32
CA VAL A 217 27.77 -4.76 -10.04
C VAL A 217 28.93 -5.74 -10.28
N ASN A 218 28.90 -6.53 -11.37
CA ASN A 218 30.03 -7.37 -11.76
C ASN A 218 31.26 -6.55 -12.19
N LYS A 219 31.08 -5.43 -12.89
CA LYS A 219 32.19 -4.51 -13.20
C LYS A 219 32.75 -3.91 -11.91
N ALA A 220 31.90 -3.47 -10.99
CA ALA A 220 32.31 -2.91 -9.71
C ALA A 220 33.13 -3.92 -8.88
N LYS A 221 32.81 -5.22 -8.95
CA LYS A 221 33.60 -6.31 -8.35
C LYS A 221 35.08 -6.29 -8.75
N HIS A 222 35.39 -5.80 -9.95
CA HIS A 222 36.75 -5.74 -10.47
C HIS A 222 37.47 -4.41 -10.18
N ASN A 223 36.79 -3.43 -9.56
CA ASN A 223 37.42 -2.20 -9.09
C ASN A 223 38.39 -2.51 -7.94
N ASN A 224 39.58 -1.91 -7.97
CA ASN A 224 40.63 -2.11 -6.97
C ASN A 224 40.16 -1.85 -5.54
N LEU A 225 39.23 -0.89 -5.32
CA LEU A 225 38.67 -0.60 -4.00
C LEU A 225 37.84 -1.76 -3.44
N ILE A 226 37.01 -2.39 -4.28
CA ILE A 226 36.13 -3.50 -3.86
C ILE A 226 36.89 -4.82 -3.84
N LYS A 227 37.82 -5.01 -4.79
CA LYS A 227 38.63 -6.23 -4.91
C LYS A 227 39.61 -6.41 -3.75
N SER A 228 40.10 -5.31 -3.17
CA SER A 228 41.07 -5.34 -2.07
C SER A 228 40.42 -5.51 -0.68
N ASP A 229 39.11 -5.29 -0.57
CA ASP A 229 38.34 -5.45 0.66
C ASP A 229 37.48 -6.72 0.60
N SER A 230 37.81 -7.72 1.42
CA SER A 230 37.12 -9.02 1.43
C SER A 230 35.64 -8.91 1.81
N ASP A 231 35.28 -7.97 2.67
CA ASP A 231 33.90 -7.78 3.12
C ASP A 231 33.06 -7.11 2.04
N MET A 232 33.61 -6.10 1.35
CA MET A 232 32.96 -5.47 0.19
C MET A 232 32.80 -6.45 -0.96
N LEU A 233 33.80 -7.29 -1.22
CA LEU A 233 33.74 -8.34 -2.24
C LEU A 233 32.62 -9.34 -1.94
N SER A 234 32.53 -9.85 -0.71
CA SER A 234 31.49 -10.80 -0.28
C SER A 234 30.08 -10.20 -0.37
N LYS A 235 29.90 -8.92 0.03
CA LYS A 235 28.60 -8.23 -0.08
C LYS A 235 28.19 -8.04 -1.54
N THR A 236 29.13 -7.70 -2.41
CA THR A 236 28.90 -7.54 -3.85
C THR A 236 28.44 -8.86 -4.50
N GLU A 237 29.07 -9.98 -4.12
CA GLU A 237 28.66 -11.32 -4.57
C GLU A 237 27.24 -11.68 -4.12
N LYS A 238 26.88 -11.41 -2.86
CA LYS A 238 25.52 -11.63 -2.35
C LYS A 238 24.46 -10.81 -3.11
N ILE A 239 24.80 -9.60 -3.55
CA ILE A 239 23.89 -8.78 -4.35
C ILE A 239 23.67 -9.40 -5.73
N ILE A 240 24.73 -9.90 -6.37
CA ILE A 240 24.63 -10.61 -7.66
C ILE A 240 23.76 -11.86 -7.52
N GLU A 241 23.98 -12.67 -6.49
CA GLU A 241 23.15 -13.85 -6.20
C GLU A 241 21.69 -13.47 -5.99
N LYS A 242 21.43 -12.38 -5.27
CA LYS A 242 20.08 -11.90 -5.01
C LYS A 242 19.40 -11.44 -6.30
N LEU A 243 20.09 -10.71 -7.17
CA LEU A 243 19.56 -10.31 -8.47
C LEU A 243 19.27 -11.53 -9.37
N ASP A 244 20.14 -12.55 -9.37
CA ASP A 244 19.91 -13.78 -10.14
C ASP A 244 18.70 -14.57 -9.63
N SER A 245 18.38 -14.50 -8.33
CA SER A 245 17.19 -15.13 -7.75
C SER A 245 15.86 -14.56 -8.29
N PHE A 246 15.86 -13.36 -8.87
CA PHE A 246 14.65 -12.70 -9.37
C PHE A 246 14.16 -13.23 -10.72
N LYS A 247 14.95 -14.01 -11.46
CA LYS A 247 14.55 -14.58 -12.76
C LYS A 247 13.25 -15.39 -12.73
N ASN A 248 12.95 -16.02 -11.59
CA ASN A 248 11.80 -16.92 -11.41
C ASN A 248 10.82 -16.45 -10.32
N THR A 249 10.96 -15.22 -9.82
CA THR A 249 10.15 -14.72 -8.69
C THR A 249 9.05 -13.80 -9.21
N GLN A 250 7.86 -13.84 -8.60
CA GLN A 250 6.83 -12.84 -8.87
C GLN A 250 7.32 -11.46 -8.42
N ILE A 251 7.04 -10.43 -9.22
CA ILE A 251 7.46 -9.06 -8.89
C ILE A 251 6.60 -8.56 -7.74
N ASP A 252 7.22 -8.38 -6.58
CA ASP A 252 6.61 -7.85 -5.37
C ASP A 252 7.36 -6.61 -4.86
N GLU A 253 6.89 -6.04 -3.76
CA GLU A 253 7.50 -4.87 -3.12
C GLU A 253 8.97 -5.13 -2.71
N HIS A 254 9.31 -6.38 -2.39
CA HIS A 254 10.67 -6.77 -2.04
C HIS A 254 11.61 -6.71 -3.26
N VAL A 255 11.18 -7.25 -4.42
CA VAL A 255 11.94 -7.13 -5.68
C VAL A 255 12.14 -5.66 -6.03
N LEU A 256 11.08 -4.86 -5.97
CA LEU A 256 11.11 -3.43 -6.26
C LEU A 256 12.09 -2.68 -5.36
N SER A 257 11.98 -2.85 -4.03
CA SER A 257 12.87 -2.21 -3.06
C SER A 257 14.33 -2.61 -3.28
N THR A 258 14.59 -3.87 -3.64
CA THR A 258 15.94 -4.35 -3.91
C THR A 258 16.52 -3.69 -5.16
N VAL A 259 15.77 -3.61 -6.26
CA VAL A 259 16.21 -2.97 -7.51
C VAL A 259 16.55 -1.49 -7.27
N LEU A 260 15.69 -0.74 -6.57
CA LEU A 260 15.95 0.67 -6.26
C LEU A 260 17.23 0.89 -5.45
N LYS A 261 17.49 0.02 -4.44
CA LYS A 261 18.71 0.08 -3.62
C LYS A 261 19.96 -0.24 -4.43
N VAL A 262 19.87 -1.21 -5.34
CA VAL A 262 21.00 -1.57 -6.20
C VAL A 262 21.27 -0.48 -7.23
N GLN A 263 20.26 0.21 -7.76
CA GLN A 263 20.45 1.40 -8.61
C GLN A 263 21.24 2.50 -7.88
N SER A 264 20.88 2.79 -6.63
CA SER A 264 21.65 3.73 -5.79
C SER A 264 23.10 3.28 -5.62
N LEU A 265 23.32 2.01 -5.28
CA LEU A 265 24.67 1.45 -5.12
C LEU A 265 25.50 1.57 -6.41
N VAL A 266 24.93 1.21 -7.56
CA VAL A 266 25.63 1.29 -8.85
C VAL A 266 26.05 2.74 -9.12
N LYS A 267 25.16 3.72 -8.92
CA LYS A 267 25.51 5.13 -9.09
C LYS A 267 26.63 5.56 -8.14
N GLU A 268 26.55 5.21 -6.86
CA GLU A 268 27.60 5.52 -5.87
C GLU A 268 28.95 4.89 -6.27
N THR A 269 28.97 3.67 -6.79
CA THR A 269 30.21 3.02 -7.24
C THR A 269 30.81 3.65 -8.50
N VAL A 270 29.99 4.20 -9.39
CA VAL A 270 30.44 4.90 -10.60
C VAL A 270 30.93 6.31 -10.28
N GLU A 271 30.24 7.06 -9.42
CA GLU A 271 30.64 8.42 -9.01
C GLU A 271 31.95 8.40 -8.19
N ASN A 272 32.12 7.42 -7.30
CA ASN A 272 33.37 7.22 -6.57
C ASN A 272 34.50 6.63 -7.42
N GLY A 273 34.17 5.98 -8.55
CA GLY A 273 35.15 5.45 -9.50
C GLY A 273 35.73 6.50 -10.45
N ASN A 274 35.00 7.60 -10.71
CA ASN A 274 35.44 8.70 -11.59
C ASN A 274 36.12 9.86 -10.85
N SER A 275 36.21 9.80 -9.51
CA SER A 275 36.82 10.84 -8.68
C SER A 275 38.31 10.58 -8.36
N ASN A 276 38.97 9.71 -9.15
CA ASN A 276 40.41 9.44 -9.09
C ASN A 276 41.06 9.54 -10.47
#